data_AF-A0A956DA10-F1
#
_entry.id   AF-A0A956DA10-F1
#
_cell.length_a   1.000
_cell.length_b   1.000
_cell.length_c   1.000
_cell.angle_alpha   90.00
_cell.angle_beta   90.00
_cell.angle_gamma   90.00
#
_symmetry.space_group_name_H-M   'P 1'
#
loop_
_entity.id
_entity.type
_entity.pdbx_description
1 polymer ?
#
loop_
_entity_poly.entity_id
_entity_poly.type
_entity_poly.pdbx_seq_one_letter_code
_entity_poly.pdbx_strand_id
1 'polypeptide(L)'
;MKRLILLACFVTLGCGDDDASEPDAATDGAIDPGDGATSDAGRPSLAALVEDVVRDTGVPSLAVAIVDSNGVVESAASGVRRLGDPTPVTLDDRYHLGSNTKA
;
A
#
# COMPACT_ATOMS: atom_id res chain seq x y z
N MET A 1 10.98 24.64 27.49
CA MET A 1 9.85 25.58 27.45
C MET A 1 8.72 24.89 26.71
N LYS A 2 7.55 24.77 27.37
CA LYS A 2 6.42 23.91 27.02
C LYS A 2 5.36 24.75 26.28
N ARG A 3 4.77 24.16 25.23
CA ARG A 3 3.44 24.43 24.62
C ARG A 3 3.26 25.68 23.75
N LEU A 4 2.64 25.46 22.59
CA LEU A 4 1.33 25.99 22.16
C LEU A 4 1.34 26.44 20.70
N ILE A 5 0.15 26.42 20.07
CA ILE A 5 -0.25 26.96 18.75
C ILE A 5 -0.31 25.84 17.69
N LEU A 6 -1.39 25.59 16.95
CA LEU A 6 -2.83 25.90 17.06
C LEU A 6 -3.45 24.97 16.01
N LEU A 7 -4.45 24.19 16.41
CA LEU A 7 -5.27 23.37 15.52
C LEU A 7 -6.11 24.32 14.64
N ALA A 8 -5.85 24.33 13.33
CA ALA A 8 -6.69 25.05 12.37
C ALA A 8 -7.70 24.06 11.75
N CYS A 9 -8.88 24.05 12.35
CA CYS A 9 -10.08 23.37 11.85
C CYS A 9 -10.66 24.23 10.73
N PHE A 10 -10.53 23.81 9.47
CA PHE A 10 -11.21 24.45 8.34
C PHE A 10 -12.60 23.83 8.20
N VAL A 11 -13.59 24.48 8.83
CA VAL A 11 -15.01 24.24 8.56
C VAL A 11 -15.41 25.19 7.41
N THR A 12 -15.70 24.64 6.25
CA THR A 12 -16.40 25.38 5.19
C THR A 12 -17.79 24.79 5.01
N LEU A 13 -18.79 25.59 5.42
CA LEU A 13 -20.19 25.48 4.99
C LEU A 13 -20.29 25.83 3.50
N GLY A 14 -21.07 25.05 2.75
CA GLY A 14 -21.52 25.41 1.40
C GLY A 14 -22.53 24.41 0.84
N CYS A 15 -23.77 24.88 0.69
CA CYS A 15 -25.01 24.36 0.05
C CYS A 15 -24.86 23.05 -0.77
N GLY A 16 -25.73 22.04 -0.66
CA GLY A 16 -27.18 22.11 -0.52
C GLY A 16 -27.82 21.76 -1.87
N ASP A 17 -27.87 20.46 -2.19
CA ASP A 17 -28.80 19.88 -3.15
C ASP A 17 -29.46 18.68 -2.45
N ASP A 18 -30.74 18.85 -2.19
CA ASP A 18 -31.67 17.93 -1.55
C ASP A 18 -32.27 17.07 -2.68
N ASP A 19 -31.85 15.81 -2.80
CA ASP A 19 -32.68 14.80 -3.47
C ASP A 19 -32.92 13.68 -2.47
N ALA A 20 -33.94 13.88 -1.65
CA ALA A 20 -34.50 12.88 -0.79
C ALA A 20 -35.12 11.77 -1.66
N SER A 21 -34.53 10.58 -1.63
CA SER A 21 -35.18 9.32 -1.95
C SER A 21 -34.54 8.19 -1.14
N GLU A 22 -35.14 7.87 0.00
CA GLU A 22 -34.89 6.65 0.77
C GLU A 22 -36.27 6.07 1.14
N PRO A 23 -36.44 4.77 1.48
CA PRO A 23 -35.53 3.63 1.36
C PRO A 23 -36.25 2.33 0.86
N ASP A 24 -35.50 1.23 0.88
CA ASP A 24 -35.94 -0.17 1.07
C ASP A 24 -36.00 -1.09 -0.16
N ALA A 25 -34.86 -1.74 -0.43
CA ALA A 25 -34.87 -3.16 -0.73
C ALA A 25 -33.53 -3.76 -0.27
N ALA A 26 -33.57 -4.46 0.86
CA ALA A 26 -32.56 -5.44 1.22
C ALA A 26 -32.33 -6.39 0.03
N THR A 27 -31.18 -6.26 -0.65
CA THR A 27 -30.67 -7.34 -1.49
C THR A 27 -29.70 -8.15 -0.64
N ASP A 28 -30.25 -9.25 -0.15
CA ASP A 28 -29.56 -10.41 0.38
C ASP A 28 -28.50 -10.91 -0.63
N GLY A 29 -27.28 -11.13 -0.13
CA GLY A 29 -26.34 -12.14 -0.63
C GLY A 29 -25.97 -12.15 -2.12
N ALA A 30 -24.84 -11.52 -2.45
CA ALA A 30 -23.75 -12.17 -3.19
C ALA A 30 -22.49 -11.30 -3.12
N ILE A 31 -21.60 -11.57 -2.15
CA ILE A 31 -20.20 -11.17 -2.29
C ILE A 31 -19.59 -12.19 -3.24
N ASP A 32 -19.39 -11.80 -4.49
CA ASP A 32 -18.63 -12.60 -5.46
C ASP A 32 -17.16 -12.66 -5.00
N PRO A 33 -16.56 -13.84 -4.77
CA PRO A 33 -15.14 -13.96 -4.49
C PRO A 33 -14.40 -13.94 -5.83
N GLY A 34 -14.24 -12.76 -6.41
CA GLY A 34 -13.62 -12.60 -7.72
C GLY A 34 -13.06 -11.19 -7.90
N ASP A 35 -11.75 -11.14 -8.13
CA ASP A 35 -10.96 -9.98 -8.59
C ASP A 35 -10.61 -8.90 -7.56
N GLY A 36 -9.56 -9.19 -6.78
CA GLY A 36 -8.72 -8.22 -6.08
C GLY A 36 -7.90 -7.31 -7.01
N ALA A 37 -8.53 -6.73 -8.03
CA ALA A 37 -7.89 -5.86 -9.02
C ALA A 37 -8.71 -4.60 -9.32
N THR A 38 -9.32 -3.99 -8.31
CA THR A 38 -9.74 -2.59 -8.46
C THR A 38 -8.51 -1.72 -8.27
N SER A 39 -7.77 -1.49 -9.37
CA SER A 39 -6.74 -0.46 -9.41
C SER A 39 -7.42 0.88 -9.16
N ASP A 40 -7.34 1.36 -7.92
CA ASP A 40 -7.70 2.72 -7.56
C ASP A 40 -6.84 3.66 -8.42
N ALA A 41 -7.46 4.34 -9.38
CA ALA A 41 -6.77 5.08 -10.44
C ALA A 41 -5.90 6.25 -9.93
N GLY A 42 -5.89 6.51 -8.62
CA GLY A 42 -5.02 7.49 -7.97
C GLY A 42 -3.92 6.91 -7.07
N ARG A 43 -3.88 5.60 -6.80
CA ARG A 43 -2.89 5.03 -5.88
C ARG A 43 -1.65 4.54 -6.65
N PRO A 44 -0.42 4.87 -6.19
CA PRO A 44 0.79 4.31 -6.79
C PRO A 44 0.83 2.78 -6.63
N SER A 45 1.35 2.10 -7.64
CA SER A 45 1.60 0.65 -7.60
C SER A 45 2.58 0.28 -6.48
N LEU A 46 2.54 -0.96 -5.99
CA LEU A 46 3.51 -1.44 -5.01
C LEU A 46 4.95 -1.33 -5.55
N ALA A 47 5.16 -1.62 -6.82
CA ALA A 47 6.47 -1.50 -7.46
C ALA A 47 7.01 -0.07 -7.39
N ALA A 48 6.17 0.94 -7.70
CA ALA A 48 6.56 2.34 -7.61
C ALA A 48 6.92 2.74 -6.17
N LEU A 49 6.13 2.30 -5.18
CA LEU A 49 6.41 2.55 -3.77
C LEU A 49 7.73 1.91 -3.31
N VAL A 50 8.00 0.68 -3.73
CA VAL A 50 9.25 -0.02 -3.39
C VAL A 50 10.46 0.65 -4.04
N GLU A 51 10.34 1.09 -5.29
CA GLU A 51 11.38 1.87 -5.97
C GLU A 51 11.65 3.21 -5.26
N ASP A 52 10.60 3.93 -4.89
CA ASP A 52 10.71 5.18 -4.12
C ASP A 52 11.46 4.97 -2.81
N VAL A 53 11.13 3.91 -2.06
CA VAL A 53 11.80 3.59 -0.79
C VAL A 53 13.28 3.26 -1.00
N VAL A 54 13.62 2.45 -2.02
CA VAL A 54 15.01 2.11 -2.33
C VAL A 54 15.81 3.37 -2.67
N ARG A 55 15.24 4.25 -3.49
CA ARG A 55 15.85 5.54 -3.85
C ARG A 55 16.04 6.46 -2.65
N ASP A 56 15.00 6.62 -1.82
CA ASP A 56 14.97 7.63 -0.76
C ASP A 56 15.79 7.21 0.47
N THR A 57 15.94 5.90 0.71
CA THR A 57 16.70 5.36 1.85
C THR A 57 18.14 4.99 1.50
N GLY A 58 18.45 4.77 0.22
CA GLY A 58 19.76 4.34 -0.24
C GLY A 58 20.13 2.89 0.13
N VAL A 59 19.15 2.07 0.53
CA VAL A 59 19.38 0.63 0.70
C VAL A 59 19.66 -0.03 -0.66
N PRO A 60 20.45 -1.11 -0.74
CA PRO A 60 20.79 -1.70 -2.03
C PRO A 60 19.57 -2.28 -2.76
N SER A 61 18.65 -2.91 -2.01
CA SER A 61 17.41 -3.48 -2.55
C SER A 61 16.36 -3.67 -1.45
N LEU A 62 15.12 -3.83 -1.90
CA LEU A 62 13.97 -4.17 -1.06
C LEU A 62 13.03 -5.10 -1.84
N ALA A 63 12.52 -6.14 -1.17
CA ALA A 63 11.45 -7.00 -1.67
C ALA A 63 10.28 -6.99 -0.67
N VAL A 64 9.05 -6.88 -1.19
CA VAL A 64 7.81 -6.77 -0.41
C VAL A 64 6.77 -7.72 -0.98
N ALA A 65 5.99 -8.34 -0.08
CA ALA A 65 4.79 -9.10 -0.43
C ALA A 65 3.64 -8.70 0.50
N ILE A 66 2.46 -8.49 -0.08
CA ILE A 66 1.19 -8.29 0.64
C ILE A 66 0.46 -9.63 0.59
N VAL A 67 0.02 -10.11 1.76
CA VAL A 67 -0.58 -11.43 1.91
C VAL A 67 -1.90 -11.31 2.68
N ASP A 68 -2.94 -12.00 2.21
CA ASP A 68 -4.24 -12.14 2.87
C ASP A 68 -4.58 -13.62 3.14
N SER A 69 -5.83 -13.92 3.49
CA SER A 69 -6.29 -15.29 3.73
C SER A 69 -6.29 -16.19 2.48
N ASN A 70 -6.27 -15.61 1.29
CA ASN A 70 -6.29 -16.29 0.00
C ASN A 70 -4.87 -16.47 -0.58
N GLY A 71 -3.88 -15.76 -0.04
CA GLY A 71 -2.47 -15.90 -0.40
C GLY A 71 -1.80 -14.57 -0.69
N VAL A 72 -0.82 -14.58 -1.59
CA VAL A 72 -0.10 -13.36 -2.00
C VAL A 72 -1.02 -12.54 -2.91
N VAL A 73 -1.33 -11.32 -2.48
CA VAL A 73 -2.14 -10.35 -3.22
C VAL A 73 -1.26 -9.61 -4.24
N GLU A 74 -0.10 -9.14 -3.81
CA GLU A 74 0.86 -8.41 -4.65
C GLU A 74 2.27 -8.59 -4.10
N SER A 75 3.27 -8.56 -4.98
CA SER A 75 4.68 -8.60 -4.59
C SER A 75 5.53 -7.76 -5.54
N ALA A 76 6.55 -7.09 -5.01
CA ALA A 76 7.50 -6.30 -5.79
C ALA A 76 8.90 -6.37 -5.19
N ALA A 77 9.92 -6.29 -6.05
CA ALA A 77 11.31 -6.15 -5.64
C ALA A 77 11.99 -5.07 -6.49
N SER A 78 12.84 -4.25 -5.86
CA SER A 78 13.60 -3.19 -6.56
C SER A 78 15.01 -3.07 -5.99
N GLY A 79 15.93 -2.55 -6.83
CA GLY A 79 17.34 -2.35 -6.52
C GLY A 79 18.26 -3.47 -7.02
N VAL A 80 19.42 -3.58 -6.39
CA VAL A 80 20.50 -4.52 -6.72
C VAL A 80 20.83 -5.43 -5.53
N ARG A 81 21.39 -6.60 -5.82
CA ARG A 81 21.74 -7.59 -4.79
C ARG A 81 22.82 -7.10 -3.83
N ARG A 82 23.72 -6.24 -4.30
CA ARG A 82 24.85 -5.71 -3.51
C ARG A 82 25.35 -4.38 -4.08
N LEU A 83 25.83 -3.49 -3.21
CA LEU A 83 26.51 -2.27 -3.64
C LEU A 83 27.74 -2.55 -4.51
N GLY A 84 27.87 -1.81 -5.61
CA GLY A 84 28.95 -1.95 -6.59
C GLY A 84 28.78 -3.11 -7.58
N ASP A 85 27.73 -3.92 -7.42
CA ASP A 85 27.34 -4.95 -8.36
C ASP A 85 26.00 -4.54 -9.01
N PRO A 86 25.95 -4.34 -10.35
CA PRO A 86 24.73 -3.91 -11.02
C PRO A 86 23.68 -5.03 -11.18
N THR A 87 23.93 -6.23 -10.65
CA THR A 87 22.98 -7.36 -10.75
C THR A 87 21.66 -7.01 -10.06
N PRO A 88 20.54 -6.94 -10.81
CA PRO A 88 19.25 -6.59 -10.25
C PRO A 88 18.76 -7.66 -9.27
N VAL A 89 17.98 -7.22 -8.30
CA VAL A 89 17.27 -8.14 -7.40
C VAL A 89 16.00 -8.67 -8.08
N THR A 90 15.61 -9.88 -7.69
CA THR A 90 14.42 -10.59 -8.17
C THR A 90 13.60 -11.09 -6.98
N LEU A 91 12.34 -11.47 -7.21
CA LEU A 91 11.50 -12.06 -6.15
C LEU A 91 12.01 -13.44 -5.68
N ASP A 92 12.84 -14.11 -6.47
CA ASP A 92 13.46 -15.39 -6.12
C ASP A 92 14.74 -15.26 -5.28
N ASP A 93 15.22 -14.03 -5.09
CA ASP A 93 16.44 -13.78 -4.32
C ASP A 93 16.22 -14.00 -2.82
N ARG A 94 17.23 -14.61 -2.19
CA ARG A 94 17.18 -14.96 -0.77
C ARG A 94 17.77 -13.84 0.08
N TYR A 95 16.98 -13.35 1.02
CA TYR A 95 17.42 -12.39 2.03
C TYR A 95 17.80 -13.09 3.34
N HIS A 96 18.75 -12.51 4.06
CA HIS A 96 18.99 -12.90 5.45
C HIS A 96 17.88 -12.35 6.34
N LEU A 97 17.04 -13.24 6.89
CA LEU A 97 15.89 -12.85 7.71
C LEU A 97 16.26 -12.37 9.12
N GLY A 98 17.48 -12.66 9.58
CA GLY A 98 17.96 -12.24 10.90
C GLY A 98 17.03 -12.73 12.02
N SER A 99 16.61 -11.83 12.91
CA SER A 99 15.75 -12.18 14.04
C SER A 99 14.35 -12.70 13.66
N ASN A 100 13.90 -12.54 12.42
CA ASN A 100 12.61 -13.06 11.98
C ASN A 100 12.57 -14.59 11.94
N THR A 101 13.73 -15.28 12.03
CA THR A 101 13.79 -16.74 12.16
C THR A 101 13.32 -17.26 13.53
N LYS A 102 12.96 -16.38 14.47
CA LYS A 102 12.48 -16.77 15.81
C LYS A 102 10.99 -17.16 15.85
N ALA A 103 10.23 -16.78 14.83
CA ALA A 103 8.81 -17.07 14.73
C ALA A 103 8.54 -18.59 14.66
#